data_AF-A0A377WJY2-F1
#
_entry.id   AF-A0A377WJY2-F1
#
_cell.length_a   1.000
_cell.length_b   1.000
_cell.length_c   1.000
_cell.angle_alpha   90.00
_cell.angle_beta   90.00
_cell.angle_gamma   90.00
#
_symmetry.space_group_name_H-M   'P 1'
#
loop_
_entity.id
_entity.type
_entity.pdbx_description
1 polymer ?
#
loop_
_entity_poly.entity_id
_entity_poly.type
_entity_poly.pdbx_seq_one_letter_code
_entity_poly.pdbx_strand_id
1 'polypeptide(L)' 'MLDGVREQGYGEDNEEQEEGLRCIGVPVFDRFGVVIAGLSISFPTLRFSEERLHEYVAMLHQAARKISEQMGYNDYPF' A
#
# COMPACT_ATOMS: atom_id res chain seq x y z
N MET A 1 -3.52 -11.41 10.17
CA MET A 1 -2.99 -10.90 8.88
C MET A 1 -3.96 -10.02 8.10
N LEU A 2 -5.24 -9.82 8.50
CA LEU A 2 -6.15 -8.85 7.85
C LEU A 2 -6.55 -7.68 8.76
N ASP A 3 -6.74 -7.92 10.07
CA ASP A 3 -7.10 -6.85 11.02
C ASP A 3 -5.99 -5.80 11.15
N GLY A 4 -4.72 -6.25 11.24
CA GLY A 4 -3.56 -5.36 11.28
C GLY A 4 -3.36 -4.54 10.00
N VAL A 5 -3.73 -5.07 8.82
CA VAL A 5 -3.66 -4.33 7.53
C VAL A 5 -4.68 -3.20 7.49
N ARG A 6 -5.87 -3.41 8.06
CA ARG A 6 -6.89 -2.36 8.21
C ARG A 6 -6.47 -1.27 9.19
N GLU A 7 -5.80 -1.63 10.28
CA GLU A 7 -5.31 -0.68 11.29
C GLU A 7 -4.07 0.09 10.83
N GLN A 8 -3.14 -0.55 10.11
CA GLN A 8 -1.88 0.07 9.67
C GLN A 8 -1.95 0.71 8.27
N GLY A 9 -2.95 0.37 7.47
CA GLY A 9 -3.21 0.96 6.15
C GLY A 9 -2.45 0.36 4.98
N TYR A 10 -1.50 -0.53 5.22
CA TYR A 10 -0.74 -1.20 4.17
C TYR A 10 -0.63 -2.71 4.44
N GLY A 11 -0.57 -3.49 3.36
CA GLY A 11 -0.20 -4.90 3.37
C GLY A 11 1.25 -5.06 2.96
N GLU A 12 1.92 -6.04 3.54
CA GLU A 12 3.30 -6.39 3.20
C GLU A 12 3.38 -7.87 2.86
N ASP A 13 4.05 -8.18 1.77
CA ASP A 13 4.51 -9.51 1.41
C ASP A 13 6.03 -9.52 1.58
N ASN A 14 6.49 -10.21 2.62
CA ASN A 14 7.90 -10.29 3.00
C ASN A 14 8.44 -11.69 2.65
N GLU A 15 8.80 -11.88 1.38
CA GLU A 15 9.33 -13.14 0.84
C GLU A 15 8.36 -14.34 0.93
N GLU A 16 7.04 -14.11 0.92
CA GLU A 16 6.07 -15.22 1.01
C GLU A 16 5.86 -15.95 -0.34
N GLN A 17 6.22 -15.33 -1.46
CA GLN A 17 6.08 -15.92 -2.81
C GLN A 17 7.39 -16.24 -3.54
N GLU A 18 8.40 -15.39 -3.45
CA GLU A 18 9.72 -15.61 -4.07
C GLU A 18 10.81 -15.08 -3.13
N GLU A 19 11.78 -15.93 -2.79
CA GLU A 19 13.01 -15.50 -2.10
C GLU A 19 13.65 -14.35 -2.89
N GLY A 20 13.88 -13.22 -2.22
CA GLY A 20 14.46 -12.05 -2.88
C GLY A 20 13.47 -10.96 -3.31
N LEU A 21 12.15 -11.14 -3.12
CA LEU A 21 11.14 -10.14 -3.47
C LEU A 21 10.34 -9.68 -2.24
N ARG A 22 10.22 -8.37 -2.07
CA ARG A 22 9.33 -7.77 -1.07
C ARG A 22 8.36 -6.82 -1.75
N CYS A 23 7.08 -6.92 -1.37
CA CYS A 23 6.02 -6.08 -1.91
C CYS A 23 5.31 -5.34 -0.77
N ILE A 24 5.02 -4.07 -1.00
CA ILE A 24 4.16 -3.26 -0.12
C ILE A 24 2.95 -2.85 -0.94
N GLY A 25 1.75 -3.03 -0.40
CA GLY A 25 0.48 -2.66 -1.02
C GLY A 25 -0.37 -1.76 -0.14
N VAL A 26 -1.12 -0.83 -0.74
CA VAL A 26 -2.10 0.03 -0.07
C VAL A 26 -3.45 0.00 -0.79
N PRO A 27 -4.56 0.28 -0.11
CA PRO A 27 -5.88 0.27 -0.74
C PRO A 27 -6.14 1.54 -1.57
N VAL A 28 -6.91 1.36 -2.65
CA VAL A 28 -7.52 2.43 -3.46
C VAL A 28 -9.03 2.35 -3.30
N PHE A 29 -9.66 3.50 -3.05
CA PHE A 29 -11.09 3.60 -2.77
C PHE A 29 -11.84 4.21 -3.95
N ASP A 30 -13.09 3.79 -4.12
CA ASP A 30 -14.06 4.48 -4.97
C ASP A 30 -14.77 5.62 -4.21
N ARG A 31 -15.58 6.40 -4.92
CA ARG A 31 -16.40 7.50 -4.35
C ARG A 31 -17.29 7.11 -3.17
N PHE A 32 -17.58 5.83 -2.96
CA PHE A 32 -18.42 5.35 -1.87
C PHE A 32 -17.59 4.90 -0.66
N GLY A 33 -16.26 5.06 -0.71
CA GLY A 33 -15.34 4.59 0.33
C GLY A 33 -15.16 3.07 0.31
N VAL A 34 -15.46 2.42 -0.82
CA VAL A 34 -15.26 0.99 -0.99
C VAL A 34 -13.88 0.75 -1.60
N VAL A 35 -13.12 -0.20 -1.05
CA VAL A 35 -11.85 -0.62 -1.65
C VAL A 35 -12.12 -1.34 -2.96
N ILE A 36 -11.61 -0.80 -4.07
CA ILE A 36 -11.82 -1.35 -5.42
C ILE A 36 -10.55 -1.89 -6.07
N ALA A 37 -9.38 -1.50 -5.54
CA ALA A 37 -8.09 -1.96 -6.03
C ALA A 37 -7.01 -1.87 -4.94
N GLY A 38 -5.89 -2.55 -5.17
CA GLY A 38 -4.66 -2.39 -4.41
C GLY A 38 -3.58 -1.76 -5.29
N LEU A 39 -2.84 -0.79 -4.74
CA LEU A 39 -1.65 -0.22 -5.35
C LEU A 39 -0.43 -0.77 -4.64
N SER A 40 0.50 -1.40 -5.36
CA SER A 40 1.70 -1.97 -4.77
C SER A 40 2.98 -1.51 -5.43
N ILE A 41 4.06 -1.56 -4.67
CA ILE A 41 5.44 -1.47 -5.17
C ILE A 41 6.13 -2.80 -4.86
N SER A 42 6.93 -3.28 -5.82
CA SER A 42 7.72 -4.50 -5.69
C SER A 42 9.19 -4.16 -5.90
N PHE A 43 10.06 -4.65 -5.02
CA PHE A 43 11.50 -4.42 -5.13
C PHE A 43 12.32 -5.66 -4.73
N PRO A 44 13.53 -5.83 -5.29
CA PRO A 44 14.47 -6.83 -4.81
C PRO A 44 14.87 -6.55 -3.36
N THR A 45 14.86 -7.54 -2.48
CA THR A 45 15.18 -7.38 -1.04
C THR A 45 16.58 -6.81 -0.80
N LEU A 46 17.53 -7.08 -1.69
CA LEU A 46 18.88 -6.49 -1.67
C LEU A 46 18.92 -4.96 -1.76
N ARG A 47 17.85 -4.32 -2.25
CA ARG A 47 17.72 -2.85 -2.33
C ARG A 47 16.76 -2.27 -1.30
N PHE A 48 16.18 -3.11 -0.47
CA PHE A 48 15.26 -2.72 0.57
C PHE A 48 15.99 -2.51 1.90
N SER A 49 15.63 -1.43 2.60
CA SER A 49 16.01 -1.22 3.99
C SER A 49 14.72 -1.03 4.79
N GLU A 50 14.60 -1.73 5.92
CA GLU A 50 13.52 -1.55 6.90
C GLU A 50 13.36 -0.07 7.30
N GLU A 51 14.46 0.68 7.38
CA GLU A 51 14.44 2.11 7.72
C GLU A 51 13.64 2.96 6.72
N ARG A 52 13.49 2.47 5.48
CA ARG A 52 12.78 3.15 4.39
C ARG A 52 11.37 2.64 4.19
N LEU A 53 10.93 1.63 4.93
CA LEU A 53 9.58 1.07 4.85
C LEU A 53 8.53 2.19 4.96
N HIS A 54 8.66 3.03 5.97
CA HIS A 54 7.75 4.16 6.21
C HIS A 54 7.73 5.16 5.05
N GLU A 55 8.87 5.40 4.39
CA GLU A 55 8.93 6.29 3.21
C GLU A 55 8.14 5.69 2.04
N TYR A 56 8.31 4.40 1.78
CA TYR A 56 7.62 3.71 0.69
C TYR A 56 6.11 3.62 0.93
N VAL A 57 5.70 3.30 2.16
CA VAL A 57 4.30 3.30 2.56
C VAL A 57 3.67 4.69 2.38
N ALA A 58 4.37 5.75 2.82
CA ALA A 58 3.89 7.12 2.66
C ALA A 58 3.74 7.51 1.17
N MET A 59 4.72 7.14 0.33
CA MET A 59 4.64 7.36 -1.12
C MET A 59 3.45 6.63 -1.75
N LEU A 60 3.23 5.37 -1.37
CA LEU A 60 2.12 4.56 -1.86
C LEU A 60 0.79 5.18 -1.46
N HIS A 61 0.61 5.59 -0.20
CA HIS A 61 -0.61 6.27 0.24
C HIS A 61 -0.84 7.59 -0.48
N GLN A 62 0.20 8.41 -0.72
CA GLN A 62 0.06 9.62 -1.53
C GLN A 62 -0.42 9.32 -2.96
N ALA A 63 0.09 8.24 -3.57
CA ALA A 63 -0.32 7.83 -4.91
C ALA A 63 -1.76 7.28 -4.92
N ALA A 64 -2.09 6.40 -3.97
CA ALA A 64 -3.41 5.81 -3.84
C ALA A 64 -4.49 6.85 -3.50
N ARG A 65 -4.14 7.87 -2.69
CA ARG A 65 -4.99 9.02 -2.43
C ARG A 65 -5.33 9.77 -3.71
N LYS A 66 -4.33 10.11 -4.53
CA LYS A 66 -4.56 10.81 -5.82
C LYS A 66 -5.46 10.02 -6.76
N ILE A 67 -5.29 8.69 -6.81
CA ILE A 67 -6.16 7.82 -7.60
C ILE A 67 -7.59 7.84 -7.03
N SER A 68 -7.72 7.71 -5.71
CA SER A 68 -9.03 7.71 -5.03
C SER A 68 -9.76 9.06 -5.22
N GLU A 69 -9.04 10.18 -5.16
CA GLU A 69 -9.56 11.53 -5.45
C GLU A 69 -10.11 11.63 -6.89
N GLN A 70 -9.40 11.07 -7.87
CA GLN A 70 -9.88 10.98 -9.27
C GLN A 70 -11.11 10.09 -9.42
N MET A 71 -11.28 9.09 -8.54
CA MET A 71 -12.47 8.23 -8.48
C MET A 71 -13.62 8.87 -7.69
N GLY A 72 -13.42 10.06 -7.11
CA GLY A 72 -14.43 10.83 -6.38
C GLY A 72 -14.41 10.65 -4.86
N TYR A 73 -13.34 10.10 -4.30
CA TYR A 73 -13.17 9.88 -2.87
C TYR A 73 -12.13 10.83 -2.27
N ASN A 74 -12.57 11.75 -1.40
CA ASN A 74 -11.71 12.78 -0.82
C ASN A 74 -11.34 12.52 0.65
N ASP A 75 -11.97 11.53 1.28
CA ASP A 75 -11.80 11.18 2.70
C ASP A 75 -10.83 10.00 2.88
N TYR A 76 -9.69 10.05 2.17
CA TYR A 76 -8.68 8.99 2.23
C TYR A 76 -8.15 8.81 3.67
N PRO A 77 -8.28 7.61 4.27
CA PRO A 77 -8.14 7.43 5.71
C PRO A 77 -6.69 7.25 6.22
N PHE A 78 -5.69 7.30 5.33
CA PHE A 78 -4.27 7.06 5.66
C PHE A 78 -3.36 8.20 5.20
#